data_AF-A0A2E3N8W8-F1
#
_entry.id   AF-A0A2E3N8W8-F1
#
_cell.length_a   1.000
_cell.length_b   1.000
_cell.length_c   1.000
_cell.angle_alpha   90.00
_cell.angle_beta   90.00
_cell.angle_gamma   90.00
#
_symmetry.space_group_name_H-M   'P 1'
#
loop_
_entity.id
_entity.type
_entity.pdbx_description
1 polymer ?
#
loop_
_entity_poly.entity_id
_entity_poly.type
_entity_poly.pdbx_seq_one_letter_code
_entity_poly.pdbx_strand_id
1 'polypeptide(L)'
;MTGTSKEEVVPSFGLRNRSFSKQIGRQGSTMRPEAFLLRSLALFAPIGLATLPLCAEQLSIPSPHALCAEADAIITGERVGASSVKVRQWLRARPDLETRSSLIEIPELEKNQRVVVERGTKSKGSRTRHLKSQQLLCFLVKNRDRWQVMNQGEAGSLGMVWIEAGRCYQYEQIENHDGAETPGYSLVVSKFCKTEEELLTQVRRGLKDRRKWERALAIENPEEQAIVLCSYLLRRTSPEGAYETYRKRVRALLPKLGEHAVAELMILLRRAKAGDRLDEAILILKDLGPLARPATGDIVRLLEESGRVDSGIAIEALARIGDTTVAHRILPFLQDTLHVRAVVAGAMASFGYQDSIPLIEKALPNAETVKAADAHHIYAMLQALHELGAEKTPRFTRDYLQVPAMRHLHDLLEPFLDGRDME
;
A
#
# COMPACT_ATOMS: atom_id res chain seq x y z
N MET A 1 36.81 29.96 -49.67
CA MET A 1 36.93 29.53 -51.08
C MET A 1 35.98 28.36 -51.29
N THR A 2 34.99 28.56 -52.19
CA THR A 2 34.07 27.59 -52.85
C THR A 2 33.31 26.59 -51.97
N GLY A 3 31.98 26.54 -51.87
CA GLY A 3 30.86 27.27 -52.49
C GLY A 3 29.53 26.55 -52.18
N THR A 4 28.50 27.33 -51.80
CA THR A 4 27.06 27.31 -52.23
C THR A 4 26.39 25.98 -52.68
N SER A 5 25.12 25.64 -52.43
CA SER A 5 23.94 26.28 -51.82
C SER A 5 22.66 25.44 -52.13
N LYS A 6 21.56 25.71 -51.40
CA LYS A 6 20.10 25.50 -51.70
C LYS A 6 19.46 24.13 -51.37
N GLU A 7 18.44 24.06 -50.50
CA GLU A 7 17.01 24.47 -50.66
C GLU A 7 16.32 23.73 -51.82
N GLU A 8 15.09 23.22 -51.77
CA GLU A 8 14.00 23.06 -50.81
C GLU A 8 12.94 22.19 -51.58
N VAL A 9 11.76 21.98 -51.00
CA VAL A 9 10.45 21.72 -51.66
C VAL A 9 9.85 20.30 -51.50
N VAL A 10 8.77 20.29 -50.70
CA VAL A 10 7.68 19.30 -50.58
C VAL A 10 6.70 19.44 -51.75
N PRO A 11 5.91 18.40 -52.08
CA PRO A 11 4.47 18.67 -52.15
C PRO A 11 3.57 17.59 -51.52
N SER A 12 2.40 18.07 -51.12
CA SER A 12 1.22 17.37 -50.59
C SER A 12 0.24 16.95 -51.73
N PHE A 13 -0.95 16.48 -51.32
CA PHE A 13 -2.13 16.00 -52.07
C PHE A 13 -2.16 14.47 -52.31
N GLY A 14 -3.27 13.74 -52.11
CA GLY A 14 -4.64 14.09 -51.74
C GLY A 14 -5.56 12.84 -51.81
N LEU A 15 -6.61 12.88 -51.00
CA LEU A 15 -7.74 11.93 -50.81
C LEU A 15 -8.27 11.18 -52.05
N ARG A 16 -8.77 9.94 -51.86
CA ARG A 16 -10.13 9.52 -52.31
C ARG A 16 -10.61 8.16 -51.76
N ASN A 17 -11.83 8.20 -51.22
CA ASN A 17 -12.72 7.09 -50.88
C ASN A 17 -13.09 6.21 -52.10
N ARG A 18 -13.38 4.92 -51.86
CA ARG A 18 -14.50 4.20 -52.51
C ARG A 18 -14.91 2.94 -51.74
N SER A 19 -16.18 2.91 -51.39
CA SER A 19 -16.97 1.81 -50.82
C SER A 19 -17.82 1.16 -51.92
N PHE A 20 -18.01 -0.17 -51.88
CA PHE A 20 -19.07 -1.00 -52.52
C PHE A 20 -18.92 -2.43 -51.93
N SER A 21 -19.70 -2.90 -50.96
CA SER A 21 -21.08 -3.45 -50.94
C SER A 21 -21.30 -4.82 -51.64
N LYS A 22 -21.67 -5.81 -50.79
CA LYS A 22 -22.75 -6.83 -50.94
C LYS A 22 -22.71 -7.88 -52.08
N GLN A 23 -22.63 -9.18 -51.72
CA GLN A 23 -23.74 -10.18 -51.65
C GLN A 23 -23.16 -11.61 -51.53
N ILE A 24 -23.46 -12.37 -50.48
CA ILE A 24 -24.47 -13.47 -50.38
C ILE A 24 -24.24 -14.62 -51.37
N GLY A 25 -23.94 -15.81 -50.83
CA GLY A 25 -23.99 -17.09 -51.54
C GLY A 25 -23.90 -18.27 -50.56
N ARG A 26 -25.06 -18.85 -50.25
CA ARG A 26 -25.31 -19.99 -49.35
C ARG A 26 -25.24 -21.29 -50.16
N GLN A 27 -24.51 -22.31 -49.68
CA GLN A 27 -24.69 -23.77 -49.91
C GLN A 27 -23.52 -24.44 -49.17
N GLY A 28 -23.64 -25.39 -48.25
CA GLY A 28 -24.67 -26.39 -48.04
C GLY A 28 -24.14 -27.76 -48.48
N SER A 29 -23.26 -28.40 -47.70
CA SER A 29 -23.22 -29.86 -47.63
C SER A 29 -22.53 -30.38 -46.37
N THR A 30 -23.19 -31.40 -45.84
CA THR A 30 -22.95 -32.25 -44.70
C THR A 30 -21.66 -33.07 -44.82
N MET A 31 -20.82 -33.03 -43.79
CA MET A 31 -20.02 -34.18 -43.34
C MET A 31 -19.78 -34.08 -41.83
N ARG A 32 -20.00 -35.21 -41.14
CA ARG A 32 -19.74 -35.43 -39.71
C ARG A 32 -18.27 -35.15 -39.38
N PRO A 33 -17.97 -34.62 -38.18
CA PRO A 33 -16.72 -34.94 -37.52
C PRO A 33 -16.98 -35.75 -36.25
N GLU A 34 -16.26 -36.85 -36.17
CA GLU A 34 -16.09 -37.70 -35.01
C GLU A 34 -15.53 -36.92 -33.83
N ALA A 35 -15.87 -37.43 -32.64
CA ALA A 35 -15.51 -36.90 -31.35
C ALA A 35 -13.99 -36.74 -31.19
N PHE A 36 -13.54 -35.51 -30.94
CA PHE A 36 -12.31 -35.23 -30.23
C PHE A 36 -12.62 -34.34 -29.03
N LEU A 37 -12.40 -34.93 -27.85
CA LEU A 37 -12.51 -34.34 -26.52
C LEU A 37 -11.58 -33.12 -26.39
N LEU A 38 -12.12 -31.92 -26.63
CA LEU A 38 -11.57 -30.68 -26.10
C LEU A 38 -12.19 -30.45 -24.73
N ARG A 39 -11.56 -31.01 -23.68
CA ARG A 39 -11.82 -30.60 -22.30
C ARG A 39 -11.39 -29.13 -22.18
N SER A 40 -12.40 -28.27 -22.14
CA SER A 40 -12.33 -26.90 -21.66
C SER A 40 -11.67 -26.86 -20.28
N LEU A 41 -10.40 -26.44 -20.24
CA LEU A 41 -9.72 -25.99 -19.02
C LEU A 41 -10.41 -24.70 -18.56
N ALA A 42 -11.46 -24.85 -17.76
CA ALA A 42 -11.96 -23.78 -16.93
C ALA A 42 -10.85 -23.47 -15.91
N LEU A 43 -10.21 -22.32 -16.09
CA LEU A 43 -9.34 -21.66 -15.11
C LEU A 43 -10.12 -21.44 -13.81
N PHE A 44 -10.06 -22.40 -12.90
CA PHE A 44 -10.28 -22.11 -11.49
C PHE A 44 -9.01 -21.45 -10.97
N ALA A 45 -8.98 -20.12 -11.02
CA ALA A 45 -8.06 -19.36 -10.19
C ALA A 45 -8.35 -19.74 -8.73
N PRO A 46 -7.35 -20.17 -7.93
CA PRO A 46 -7.59 -20.35 -6.52
C PRO A 46 -7.96 -18.98 -5.95
N ILE A 47 -9.10 -18.92 -5.28
CA ILE A 47 -9.57 -17.76 -4.55
C ILE A 47 -8.53 -17.52 -3.45
N GLY A 48 -7.54 -16.69 -3.77
CA GLY A 48 -6.65 -16.12 -2.79
C GLY A 48 -7.52 -15.28 -1.87
N LEU A 49 -7.87 -15.85 -0.72
CA LEU A 49 -8.39 -15.08 0.41
C LEU A 49 -7.43 -13.93 0.61
N ALA A 50 -7.90 -12.73 0.28
CA ALA A 50 -7.22 -11.50 0.62
C ALA A 50 -7.10 -11.48 2.14
N THR A 51 -5.94 -11.91 2.65
CA THR A 51 -5.51 -11.57 4.00
C THR A 51 -5.30 -10.06 3.98
N LEU A 52 -6.40 -9.32 4.17
CA LEU A 52 -6.34 -7.94 4.58
C LEU A 52 -5.55 -7.97 5.90
N PRO A 53 -4.36 -7.37 5.97
CA PRO A 53 -3.87 -7.00 7.27
C PRO A 53 -4.82 -5.88 7.72
N LEU A 54 -5.81 -6.25 8.52
CA LEU A 54 -6.45 -5.37 9.48
C LEU A 54 -5.39 -5.03 10.54
N CYS A 55 -4.29 -4.39 10.11
CA CYS A 55 -3.58 -3.48 10.96
C CYS A 55 -4.57 -2.33 11.15
N ALA A 56 -5.25 -2.32 12.29
CA ALA A 56 -5.82 -1.11 12.82
C ALA A 56 -4.71 -0.05 12.76
N GLU A 57 -4.75 0.81 11.75
CA GLU A 57 -3.87 1.95 11.64
C GLU A 57 -4.17 2.80 12.87
N GLN A 58 -3.37 2.63 13.91
CA GLN A 58 -3.27 3.62 14.95
C GLN A 58 -2.81 4.88 14.22
N LEU A 59 -3.78 5.77 13.94
CA LEU A 59 -3.62 6.99 13.15
C LEU A 59 -2.57 7.86 13.85
N SER A 60 -1.32 7.57 13.52
CA SER A 60 -0.18 8.37 13.92
C SER A 60 -0.42 9.74 13.33
N ILE A 61 -0.38 10.77 14.18
CA ILE A 61 -0.56 12.16 13.78
C ILE A 61 0.28 12.40 12.51
N PRO A 62 -0.34 12.79 11.39
CA PRO A 62 0.36 12.90 10.12
C PRO A 62 1.44 13.98 10.22
N SER A 63 2.65 13.66 9.76
CA SER A 63 3.73 14.63 9.77
C SER A 63 3.43 15.78 8.79
N PRO A 64 4.03 16.98 8.97
CA PRO A 64 3.90 18.05 7.98
C PRO A 64 4.30 17.64 6.56
N HIS A 65 5.21 16.65 6.42
CA HIS A 65 5.61 16.11 5.11
C HIS A 65 4.47 15.32 4.46
N ALA A 66 3.80 14.46 5.22
CA ALA A 66 2.63 13.71 4.74
C ALA A 66 1.49 14.66 4.34
N LEU A 67 1.19 15.66 5.18
CA LEU A 67 0.20 16.69 4.87
C LEU A 67 0.57 17.48 3.60
N CYS A 68 1.83 17.87 3.45
CA CYS A 68 2.31 18.53 2.21
C CYS A 68 2.14 17.66 0.97
N ALA A 69 2.34 16.34 1.09
CA ALA A 69 2.25 15.39 -0.02
C ALA A 69 0.82 15.21 -0.56
N GLU A 70 -0.20 15.58 0.23
CA GLU A 70 -1.61 15.44 -0.13
C GLU A 70 -2.29 16.78 -0.41
N ALA A 71 -1.96 17.82 0.36
CA ALA A 71 -2.63 19.12 0.27
C ALA A 71 -2.63 19.71 -1.15
N ASP A 72 -3.81 20.12 -1.63
CA ASP A 72 -3.95 20.88 -2.87
C ASP A 72 -3.44 22.32 -2.68
N ALA A 73 -3.69 22.90 -1.50
CA ALA A 73 -3.23 24.21 -1.12
C ALA A 73 -2.80 24.27 0.36
N ILE A 74 -1.90 25.20 0.67
CA ILE A 74 -1.44 25.45 2.04
C ILE A 74 -1.39 26.95 2.26
N ILE A 75 -2.06 27.41 3.32
CA ILE A 75 -2.17 28.83 3.65
C ILE A 75 -1.77 29.09 5.10
N THR A 76 -1.28 30.30 5.35
CA THR A 76 -1.27 30.90 6.68
C THR A 76 -2.20 32.12 6.66
N GLY A 77 -2.88 32.36 7.77
CA GLY A 77 -3.86 33.42 7.83
C GLY A 77 -4.51 33.58 9.19
N GLU A 78 -5.54 34.41 9.22
CA GLU A 78 -6.33 34.69 10.41
C GLU A 78 -7.78 34.30 10.16
N ARG A 79 -8.36 33.56 11.10
CA ARG A 79 -9.80 33.30 11.07
C ARG A 79 -10.56 34.61 11.33
N VAL A 80 -11.43 34.98 10.39
CA VAL A 80 -12.22 36.23 10.44
C VAL A 80 -13.74 35.99 10.51
N GLY A 81 -14.19 34.74 10.41
CA GLY A 81 -15.60 34.38 10.49
C GLY A 81 -15.83 32.93 10.93
N ALA A 82 -17.08 32.48 10.85
CA ALA A 82 -17.45 31.09 11.12
C ALA A 82 -16.68 30.14 10.17
N SER A 83 -16.76 30.44 8.87
CA SER A 83 -16.23 29.65 7.76
C SER A 83 -15.19 30.40 6.91
N SER A 84 -14.52 31.43 7.44
CA SER A 84 -13.66 32.29 6.61
C SER A 84 -12.31 32.57 7.23
N VAL A 85 -11.27 32.54 6.38
CA VAL A 85 -9.89 32.84 6.73
C VAL A 85 -9.38 33.96 5.83
N LYS A 86 -8.89 35.04 6.45
CA LYS A 86 -8.12 36.06 5.77
C LYS A 86 -6.71 35.53 5.54
N VAL A 87 -6.38 35.25 4.28
CA VAL A 87 -5.10 34.66 3.89
C VAL A 87 -4.00 35.73 4.01
N ARG A 88 -2.99 35.43 4.82
CA ARG A 88 -1.76 36.22 4.92
C ARG A 88 -0.75 35.78 3.88
N GLN A 89 -0.59 34.46 3.71
CA GLN A 89 0.36 33.90 2.76
C GLN A 89 -0.14 32.57 2.20
N TRP A 90 0.02 32.40 0.89
CA TRP A 90 -0.08 31.10 0.23
C TRP A 90 1.30 30.45 0.23
N LEU A 91 1.47 29.36 0.99
CA LEU A 91 2.68 28.54 0.96
C LEU A 91 2.65 27.57 -0.22
N ARG A 92 1.46 27.10 -0.59
CA ARG A 92 1.16 26.42 -1.84
C ARG A 92 -0.20 26.89 -2.33
N ALA A 93 -0.26 27.27 -3.60
CA ALA A 93 -1.50 27.58 -4.29
C ALA A 93 -1.63 26.65 -5.50
N ARG A 94 -2.87 26.34 -5.86
CA ARG A 94 -3.18 25.62 -7.09
C ARG A 94 -3.15 26.63 -8.28
N PRO A 95 -2.72 26.22 -9.49
CA PRO A 95 -2.56 27.15 -10.62
C PRO A 95 -3.86 27.84 -11.06
N ASP A 96 -5.02 27.24 -10.80
CA ASP A 96 -6.37 27.75 -11.13
C ASP A 96 -6.84 28.90 -10.22
N LEU A 97 -6.09 29.25 -9.17
CA LEU A 97 -6.35 30.42 -8.35
C LEU A 97 -5.81 31.68 -9.05
N GLU A 98 -6.44 32.07 -10.17
CA GLU A 98 -6.01 33.18 -11.04
C GLU A 98 -5.93 34.55 -10.31
N THR A 99 -6.58 34.67 -9.15
CA THR A 99 -6.37 35.76 -8.21
C THR A 99 -6.25 35.18 -6.81
N ARG A 100 -5.08 35.35 -6.16
CA ARG A 100 -4.86 34.94 -4.77
C ARG A 100 -5.75 35.76 -3.84
N SER A 101 -7.01 35.35 -3.71
CA SER A 101 -7.99 36.01 -2.85
C SER A 101 -7.42 36.14 -1.44
N SER A 102 -7.53 37.35 -0.89
CA SER A 102 -7.15 37.66 0.48
C SER A 102 -8.09 37.04 1.51
N LEU A 103 -9.23 36.50 1.06
CA LEU A 103 -10.23 35.80 1.86
C LEU A 103 -10.56 34.47 1.19
N ILE A 104 -10.57 33.39 1.97
CA ILE A 104 -10.99 32.07 1.53
C ILE A 104 -12.13 31.57 2.43
N GLU A 105 -13.12 30.93 1.81
CA GLU A 105 -14.17 30.23 2.51
C GLU A 105 -13.76 28.77 2.74
N ILE A 106 -13.82 28.35 4.00
CA ILE A 106 -13.56 27.01 4.49
C ILE A 106 -14.78 26.62 5.32
N PRO A 107 -15.76 25.90 4.74
CA PRO A 107 -16.94 25.45 5.46
C PRO A 107 -16.59 24.65 6.70
N GLU A 108 -17.43 24.74 7.72
CA GLU A 108 -17.30 23.99 8.98
C GLU A 108 -16.02 24.29 9.78
N LEU A 109 -15.34 25.40 9.48
CA LEU A 109 -14.18 25.84 10.25
C LEU A 109 -14.56 26.09 11.73
N GLU A 110 -15.81 26.44 12.01
CA GLU A 110 -16.37 26.60 13.34
C GLU A 110 -16.38 25.33 14.19
N LYS A 111 -16.39 24.14 13.57
CA LYS A 111 -16.26 22.86 14.29
C LYS A 111 -14.89 22.71 14.97
N ASN A 112 -13.88 23.42 14.48
CA ASN A 112 -12.54 23.36 15.02
C ASN A 112 -12.41 24.24 16.28
N GLN A 113 -12.73 23.65 17.42
CA GLN A 113 -12.70 24.34 18.71
C GLN A 113 -11.28 24.71 19.10
N ARG A 114 -11.11 25.92 19.65
CA ARG A 114 -9.82 26.47 20.10
C ARG A 114 -9.53 26.20 21.58
N VAL A 115 -10.02 25.07 22.10
CA VAL A 115 -9.89 24.69 23.50
C VAL A 115 -8.67 23.79 23.66
N VAL A 116 -7.59 24.34 24.19
CA VAL A 116 -6.37 23.60 24.48
C VAL A 116 -6.54 22.80 25.76
N VAL A 117 -6.21 21.52 25.71
CA VAL A 117 -6.13 20.64 26.88
C VAL A 117 -4.70 20.64 27.41
N GLU A 118 -4.46 21.25 28.57
CA GLU A 118 -3.18 21.18 29.27
C GLU A 118 -3.19 19.97 30.20
N ARG A 119 -2.34 18.97 29.88
CA ARG A 119 -2.15 17.81 30.77
C ARG A 119 -1.44 18.27 32.05
N GLY A 120 -2.18 18.31 33.16
CA GLY A 120 -1.63 18.50 34.49
C GLY A 120 -0.78 17.30 34.93
N THR A 121 0.17 17.53 35.83
CA THR A 121 0.81 16.45 36.59
C THR A 121 -0.27 15.73 37.42
N LYS A 122 -0.13 14.40 37.57
CA LYS A 122 -1.14 13.41 38.00
C LYS A 122 -2.05 13.75 39.22
N SER A 123 -1.84 14.85 39.94
CA SER A 123 -2.68 15.28 41.08
C SER A 123 -3.59 16.49 40.81
N LYS A 124 -3.47 17.19 39.68
CA LYS A 124 -4.35 18.31 39.31
C LYS A 124 -4.99 17.99 37.96
N GLY A 125 -6.33 17.88 37.93
CA GLY A 125 -7.10 17.56 36.73
C GLY A 125 -6.73 18.40 35.50
N SER A 126 -7.15 17.94 34.32
CA SER A 126 -6.88 18.64 33.05
C SER A 126 -7.43 20.08 33.11
N ARG A 127 -6.55 21.04 32.84
CA ARG A 127 -6.97 22.44 32.69
C ARG A 127 -7.21 22.70 31.22
N THR A 128 -8.38 23.24 30.90
CA THR A 128 -8.69 23.69 29.54
C THR A 128 -8.52 25.20 29.45
N ARG A 129 -7.98 25.68 28.33
CA ARG A 129 -7.93 27.12 28.03
C ARG A 129 -8.26 27.39 26.58
N HIS A 130 -8.93 28.51 26.32
CA HIS A 130 -9.17 28.95 24.95
C HIS A 130 -7.96 29.70 24.40
N LEU A 131 -7.57 29.41 23.15
CA LEU A 131 -6.62 30.25 22.42
C LEU A 131 -7.25 31.61 22.13
N LYS A 132 -6.48 32.67 22.36
CA LYS A 132 -6.84 34.05 22.04
C LYS A 132 -6.52 34.38 20.58
N SER A 133 -5.50 33.72 20.03
CA SER A 133 -5.09 33.92 18.65
C SER A 133 -6.13 33.41 17.64
N GLN A 134 -6.23 34.12 16.52
CA GLN A 134 -6.95 33.68 15.32
C GLN A 134 -5.99 33.16 14.23
N GLN A 135 -4.68 33.20 14.49
CA GLN A 135 -3.66 32.80 13.53
C GLN A 135 -3.63 31.29 13.39
N LEU A 136 -3.59 30.85 12.14
CA LEU A 136 -3.61 29.44 11.78
C LEU A 136 -2.79 29.17 10.51
N LEU A 137 -2.40 27.90 10.36
CA LEU A 137 -1.94 27.30 9.13
C LEU A 137 -2.90 26.17 8.77
N CYS A 138 -3.38 26.17 7.52
CA CYS A 138 -4.27 25.13 7.02
C CYS A 138 -3.64 24.38 5.84
N PHE A 139 -3.72 23.06 5.90
CA PHE A 139 -3.54 22.15 4.77
C PHE A 139 -4.91 21.84 4.19
N LEU A 140 -5.11 22.22 2.92
CA LEU A 140 -6.42 22.23 2.28
C LEU A 140 -6.46 21.23 1.13
N VAL A 141 -7.61 20.59 0.97
CA VAL A 141 -7.98 19.80 -0.21
C VAL A 141 -9.21 20.41 -0.86
N LYS A 142 -9.30 20.32 -2.18
CA LYS A 142 -10.45 20.81 -2.94
C LYS A 142 -11.40 19.65 -3.20
N ASN A 143 -12.56 19.66 -2.54
CA ASN A 143 -13.61 18.69 -2.81
C ASN A 143 -14.71 19.36 -3.63
N ARG A 144 -14.85 18.92 -4.89
CA ARG A 144 -15.68 19.60 -5.91
C ARG A 144 -15.25 21.08 -6.04
N ASP A 145 -16.10 22.00 -5.62
CA ASP A 145 -15.88 23.46 -5.69
C ASP A 145 -15.67 24.10 -4.31
N ARG A 146 -15.43 23.30 -3.27
CA ARG A 146 -15.26 23.80 -1.90
C ARG A 146 -13.90 23.41 -1.33
N TRP A 147 -13.30 24.34 -0.60
CA TRP A 147 -12.09 24.08 0.18
C TRP A 147 -12.45 23.41 1.49
N GLN A 148 -11.75 22.34 1.82
CA GLN A 148 -11.89 21.65 3.08
C GLN A 148 -10.53 21.51 3.74
N VAL A 149 -10.48 21.61 5.07
CA VAL A 149 -9.27 21.27 5.81
C VAL A 149 -9.08 19.76 5.79
N MET A 150 -7.87 19.30 5.54
CA MET A 150 -7.56 17.87 5.51
C MET A 150 -7.93 17.17 6.83
N ASN A 151 -8.40 15.93 6.76
CA ASN A 151 -8.66 15.07 7.94
C ASN A 151 -9.54 15.77 8.99
N GLN A 152 -10.62 16.40 8.54
CA GLN A 152 -11.61 17.05 9.39
C GLN A 152 -12.53 16.00 10.02
N GLY A 153 -12.71 16.06 11.33
CA GLY A 153 -13.78 15.33 12.03
C GLY A 153 -14.74 16.28 12.73
N GLU A 154 -15.46 15.77 13.72
CA GLU A 154 -16.55 16.52 14.37
C GLU A 154 -16.08 17.74 15.17
N ALA A 155 -14.91 17.65 15.80
CA ALA A 155 -14.42 18.66 16.73
C ALA A 155 -12.94 19.03 16.51
N GLY A 156 -12.46 18.97 15.26
CA GLY A 156 -11.07 19.29 14.95
C GLY A 156 -10.61 18.76 13.60
N SER A 157 -9.36 19.06 13.26
CA SER A 157 -8.76 18.64 12.00
C SER A 157 -7.25 18.47 12.16
N LEU A 158 -6.72 17.32 11.71
CA LEU A 158 -5.27 17.08 11.70
C LEU A 158 -4.55 17.97 10.66
N GLY A 159 -5.28 18.48 9.68
CA GLY A 159 -4.79 19.43 8.68
C GLY A 159 -4.76 20.89 9.14
N MET A 160 -5.01 21.17 10.42
CA MET A 160 -4.97 22.53 10.96
C MET A 160 -4.02 22.68 12.13
N VAL A 161 -3.26 23.78 12.11
CA VAL A 161 -2.37 24.15 13.21
C VAL A 161 -2.69 25.58 13.64
N TRP A 162 -3.04 25.74 14.91
CA TRP A 162 -3.21 27.07 15.51
C TRP A 162 -1.88 27.61 16.02
N ILE A 163 -1.70 28.92 15.91
CA ILE A 163 -0.45 29.60 16.30
C ILE A 163 -0.77 30.68 17.33
N GLU A 164 -0.17 30.62 18.52
CA GLU A 164 -0.30 31.66 19.54
C GLU A 164 1.06 31.95 20.16
N ALA A 165 1.50 33.21 20.07
CA ALA A 165 2.79 33.68 20.57
C ALA A 165 3.97 32.80 20.06
N GLY A 166 3.94 32.45 18.77
CA GLY A 166 4.95 31.61 18.12
C GLY A 166 4.90 30.12 18.47
N ARG A 167 3.98 29.68 19.34
CA ARG A 167 3.77 28.27 19.67
C ARG A 167 2.68 27.65 18.80
N CYS A 168 2.91 26.40 18.39
CA CYS A 168 1.96 25.66 17.56
C CYS A 168 1.10 24.70 18.38
N TYR A 169 -0.19 24.63 18.05
CA TYR A 169 -1.17 23.73 18.65
C TYR A 169 -1.85 22.93 17.55
N GLN A 170 -1.93 21.62 17.71
CA GLN A 170 -2.48 20.69 16.73
C GLN A 170 -3.56 19.84 17.38
N TYR A 171 -4.50 19.37 16.58
CA TYR A 171 -5.48 18.40 17.03
C TYR A 171 -4.83 17.03 17.14
N GLU A 172 -5.10 16.33 18.24
CA GLU A 172 -4.78 14.93 18.44
C GLU A 172 -6.08 14.14 18.59
N GLN A 173 -6.16 13.00 17.91
CA GLN A 173 -7.30 12.10 18.02
C GLN A 173 -7.36 11.53 19.44
N ILE A 174 -8.55 11.55 20.02
CA ILE A 174 -8.84 10.92 21.30
C ILE A 174 -9.27 9.49 20.97
N GLU A 175 -8.68 8.49 21.62
CA GLU A 175 -9.15 7.11 21.53
C GLU A 175 -10.57 7.04 22.12
N ASN A 176 -11.58 6.97 21.25
CA ASN A 176 -12.95 6.75 21.66
C ASN A 176 -13.10 5.26 21.97
N HIS A 177 -13.22 4.90 23.25
CA HIS A 177 -13.46 3.50 23.66
C HIS A 177 -14.88 3.00 23.32
N ASP A 178 -15.80 3.90 22.94
CA ASP A 178 -17.23 3.61 22.85
C ASP A 178 -17.79 3.51 21.41
N GLY A 179 -16.96 3.25 20.40
CA GLY A 179 -17.44 2.94 19.04
C GLY A 179 -18.19 4.06 18.32
N ALA A 180 -17.97 5.33 18.70
CA ALA A 180 -18.53 6.47 18.00
C ALA A 180 -18.07 6.51 16.52
N GLU A 181 -19.01 6.80 15.60
CA GLU A 181 -18.77 6.80 14.14
C GLU A 181 -17.73 7.85 13.69
N THR A 182 -17.42 8.82 14.54
CA THR A 182 -16.57 9.97 14.23
C THR A 182 -15.45 10.16 15.27
N PRO A 183 -14.22 10.46 14.83
CA PRO A 183 -13.09 10.64 15.74
C PRO A 183 -13.22 11.95 16.54
N GLY A 184 -13.17 11.84 17.87
CA GLY A 184 -13.04 13.00 18.75
C GLY A 184 -11.62 13.57 18.68
N TYR A 185 -11.49 14.90 18.73
CA TYR A 185 -10.19 15.58 18.71
C TYR A 185 -10.01 16.48 19.93
N SER A 186 -8.77 16.54 20.45
CA SER A 186 -8.35 17.52 21.46
C SER A 186 -7.24 18.39 20.90
N LEU A 187 -7.34 19.70 21.11
CA LEU A 187 -6.27 20.62 20.73
C LEU A 187 -5.19 20.58 21.82
N VAL A 188 -3.96 20.27 21.44
CA VAL A 188 -2.82 20.20 22.35
C VAL A 188 -1.60 20.91 21.77
N VAL A 189 -0.58 21.15 22.58
CA VAL A 189 0.70 21.64 22.09
C VAL A 189 1.27 20.63 21.08
N SER A 190 1.64 21.09 19.89
CA SER A 190 2.14 20.20 18.86
C SER A 190 3.41 19.47 19.32
N LYS A 191 3.39 18.15 19.18
CA LYS A 191 4.56 17.29 19.45
C LYS A 191 5.57 17.30 18.30
N PHE A 192 5.11 17.60 17.08
CA PHE A 192 5.94 17.58 15.87
C PHE A 192 6.70 18.89 15.65
N CYS A 193 6.02 20.03 15.79
CA CYS A 193 6.62 21.35 15.60
C CYS A 193 6.16 22.24 16.74
N LYS A 194 7.05 22.56 17.68
CA LYS A 194 6.67 23.32 18.87
C LYS A 194 6.52 24.80 18.54
N THR A 195 7.29 25.28 17.56
CA THR A 195 7.31 26.69 17.14
C THR A 195 6.81 26.88 15.71
N GLU A 196 6.31 28.08 15.42
CA GLU A 196 5.91 28.48 14.06
C GLU A 196 7.08 28.37 13.07
N GLU A 197 8.30 28.73 13.50
CA GLU A 197 9.50 28.66 12.67
C GLU A 197 9.85 27.21 12.29
N GLU A 198 9.78 26.29 13.26
CA GLU A 198 9.95 24.85 13.02
C GLU A 198 8.89 24.35 12.04
N LEU A 199 7.63 24.69 12.26
CA LEU A 199 6.51 24.30 11.38
C LEU A 199 6.74 24.77 9.94
N LEU A 200 7.02 26.05 9.75
CA LEU A 200 7.27 26.62 8.42
C LEU A 200 8.50 26.00 7.76
N THR A 201 9.53 25.64 8.53
CA THR A 201 10.70 24.94 8.02
C THR A 201 10.35 23.53 7.53
N GLN A 202 9.56 22.77 8.31
CA GLN A 202 9.09 21.44 7.90
C GLN A 202 8.17 21.52 6.67
N VAL A 203 7.24 22.48 6.61
CA VAL A 203 6.38 22.70 5.45
C VAL A 203 7.20 23.01 4.19
N ARG A 204 8.21 23.89 4.28
CA ARG A 204 9.11 24.18 3.16
C ARG A 204 9.88 22.95 2.69
N ARG A 205 10.31 22.07 3.61
CA ARG A 205 10.95 20.79 3.26
C ARG A 205 9.97 19.85 2.59
N GLY A 206 8.79 19.62 3.18
CA GLY A 206 7.72 18.80 2.59
C GLY A 206 7.31 19.27 1.18
N LEU A 207 7.23 20.57 0.93
CA LEU A 207 6.98 21.12 -0.41
C LEU A 207 8.15 20.93 -1.39
N LYS A 208 9.39 20.83 -0.93
CA LYS A 208 10.52 20.41 -1.79
C LYS A 208 10.42 18.92 -2.12
N ASP A 209 10.06 18.10 -1.14
CA ASP A 209 9.93 16.66 -1.31
C ASP A 209 8.79 16.31 -2.27
N ARG A 210 7.65 17.00 -2.14
CA ARG A 210 6.54 16.91 -3.08
C ARG A 210 6.94 17.29 -4.50
N ARG A 211 7.72 18.35 -4.68
CA ARG A 211 8.20 18.72 -6.03
C ARG A 211 9.12 17.66 -6.64
N LYS A 212 9.94 16.98 -5.84
CA LYS A 212 10.73 15.83 -6.33
C LYS A 212 9.81 14.70 -6.78
N TRP A 213 8.78 14.40 -5.99
CA TRP A 213 7.76 13.41 -6.34
C TRP A 213 6.99 13.79 -7.61
N GLU A 214 6.48 15.02 -7.73
CA GLU A 214 5.77 15.51 -8.91
C GLU A 214 6.64 15.43 -10.17
N ARG A 215 7.96 15.70 -10.07
CA ARG A 215 8.89 15.50 -11.18
C ARG A 215 9.05 14.02 -11.54
N ALA A 216 9.14 13.13 -10.56
CA ALA A 216 9.23 11.69 -10.83
C ALA A 216 7.99 11.17 -11.57
N LEU A 217 6.79 11.68 -11.22
CA LEU A 217 5.55 11.34 -11.92
C LEU A 217 5.48 11.91 -13.35
N ALA A 218 6.14 13.04 -13.59
CA ALA A 218 6.17 13.69 -14.90
C ALA A 218 7.21 13.09 -15.87
N ILE A 219 8.00 12.10 -15.45
CA ILE A 219 8.94 11.40 -16.34
C ILE A 219 8.13 10.56 -17.35
N GLU A 220 8.30 10.86 -18.63
CA GLU A 220 7.58 10.18 -19.72
C GLU A 220 8.19 8.81 -20.06
N ASN A 221 9.52 8.68 -19.94
CA ASN A 221 10.20 7.42 -20.20
C ASN A 221 9.96 6.43 -19.03
N PRO A 222 9.36 5.25 -19.28
CA PRO A 222 8.99 4.32 -18.20
C PRO A 222 10.19 3.68 -17.50
N GLU A 223 11.33 3.52 -18.18
CA GLU A 223 12.58 3.02 -17.59
C GLU A 223 13.18 4.06 -16.65
N GLU A 224 13.30 5.31 -17.11
CA GLU A 224 13.77 6.41 -16.26
C GLU A 224 12.85 6.63 -15.05
N GLN A 225 11.54 6.51 -15.26
CA GLN A 225 10.57 6.60 -14.18
C GLN A 225 10.74 5.45 -13.18
N ALA A 226 10.95 4.22 -13.66
CA ALA A 226 11.22 3.06 -12.81
C ALA A 226 12.50 3.25 -11.98
N ILE A 227 13.58 3.77 -12.58
CA ILE A 227 14.84 4.07 -11.87
C ILE A 227 14.58 5.00 -10.69
N VAL A 228 13.89 6.13 -10.94
CA VAL A 228 13.63 7.14 -9.92
C VAL A 228 12.70 6.59 -8.84
N LEU A 229 11.59 5.95 -9.21
CA LEU A 229 10.63 5.41 -8.25
C LEU A 229 11.21 4.25 -7.43
N CYS A 230 12.00 3.35 -8.02
CA CYS A 230 12.71 2.30 -7.28
C CYS A 230 13.65 2.91 -6.24
N SER A 231 14.39 3.96 -6.61
CA SER A 231 15.27 4.64 -5.65
C SER A 231 14.51 5.16 -4.41
N TYR A 232 13.23 5.52 -4.55
CA TYR A 232 12.44 6.04 -3.43
C TYR A 232 12.01 4.97 -2.44
N LEU A 233 12.14 3.68 -2.76
CA LEU A 233 11.92 2.57 -1.80
C LEU A 233 12.91 2.59 -0.64
N LEU A 234 14.10 3.17 -0.83
CA LEU A 234 15.13 3.23 0.21
C LEU A 234 15.01 4.53 1.03
N ARG A 235 15.16 4.41 2.36
CA ARG A 235 15.12 5.57 3.29
C ARG A 235 16.08 6.70 2.90
N ARG A 236 17.27 6.35 2.40
CA ARG A 236 18.34 7.30 2.08
C ARG A 236 18.11 8.12 0.81
N THR A 237 17.20 7.68 -0.06
CA THR A 237 16.97 8.28 -1.39
C THR A 237 15.53 8.74 -1.58
N SER A 238 14.59 8.28 -0.74
CA SER A 238 13.23 8.84 -0.68
C SER A 238 13.26 10.35 -0.40
N PRO A 239 12.42 11.17 -1.08
CA PRO A 239 12.37 12.61 -0.90
C PRO A 239 12.23 13.05 0.56
N GLU A 240 11.48 12.31 1.35
CA GLU A 240 11.15 12.62 2.75
C GLU A 240 12.01 11.84 3.77
N GLY A 241 13.02 11.10 3.31
CA GLY A 241 13.95 10.39 4.19
C GLY A 241 13.27 9.35 5.08
N ALA A 242 13.18 9.64 6.39
CA ALA A 242 12.64 8.72 7.38
C ALA A 242 11.13 8.51 7.26
N TYR A 243 10.37 9.46 6.71
CA TYR A 243 8.92 9.31 6.53
C TYR A 243 8.59 8.26 5.44
N GLU A 244 7.41 7.65 5.51
CA GLU A 244 7.00 6.52 4.66
C GLU A 244 6.00 6.87 3.55
N THR A 245 5.46 8.10 3.53
CA THR A 245 4.49 8.60 2.55
C THR A 245 4.79 8.22 1.09
N TYR A 246 5.96 8.57 0.55
CA TYR A 246 6.33 8.31 -0.84
C TYR A 246 6.75 6.85 -1.04
N ARG A 247 7.37 6.20 -0.05
CA ARG A 247 7.67 4.76 -0.12
C ARG A 247 6.39 3.95 -0.33
N LYS A 248 5.36 4.23 0.45
CA LYS A 248 4.04 3.59 0.31
C LYS A 248 3.37 3.92 -1.03
N ARG A 249 3.51 5.16 -1.54
CA ARG A 249 2.95 5.55 -2.85
C ARG A 249 3.62 4.85 -4.02
N VAL A 250 4.93 4.62 -3.95
CA VAL A 250 5.68 3.88 -4.98
C VAL A 250 5.06 2.50 -5.22
N ARG A 251 4.55 1.86 -4.16
CA ARG A 251 3.89 0.55 -4.20
C ARG A 251 2.75 0.46 -5.22
N ALA A 252 1.97 1.53 -5.38
CA ALA A 252 0.82 1.59 -6.27
C ALA A 252 1.19 1.95 -7.72
N LEU A 253 2.42 2.39 -7.97
CA LEU A 253 2.87 2.89 -9.27
C LEU A 253 3.82 1.93 -9.97
N LEU A 254 4.83 1.40 -9.27
CA LEU A 254 5.83 0.54 -9.89
C LEU A 254 5.25 -0.70 -10.60
N PRO A 255 4.23 -1.42 -10.07
CA PRO A 255 3.63 -2.54 -10.80
C PRO A 255 3.10 -2.16 -12.19
N LYS A 256 2.68 -0.90 -12.40
CA LYS A 256 2.16 -0.41 -13.68
C LYS A 256 3.26 -0.22 -14.74
N LEU A 257 4.52 -0.18 -14.32
CA LEU A 257 5.67 -0.07 -15.22
C LEU A 257 6.19 -1.44 -15.70
N GLY A 258 5.61 -2.54 -15.22
CA GLY A 258 5.87 -3.88 -15.73
C GLY A 258 7.35 -4.28 -15.68
N GLU A 259 7.89 -4.73 -16.81
CA GLU A 259 9.26 -5.24 -16.94
C GLU A 259 10.33 -4.21 -16.56
N HIS A 260 10.08 -2.91 -16.81
CA HIS A 260 11.00 -1.84 -16.40
C HIS A 260 11.14 -1.77 -14.87
N ALA A 261 10.04 -1.98 -14.13
CA ALA A 261 10.11 -2.07 -12.68
C ALA A 261 10.86 -3.33 -12.23
N VAL A 262 10.65 -4.48 -12.88
CA VAL A 262 11.38 -5.72 -12.54
C VAL A 262 12.88 -5.52 -12.66
N ALA A 263 13.36 -4.98 -13.80
CA ALA A 263 14.78 -4.76 -14.04
C ALA A 263 15.41 -3.85 -12.96
N GLU A 264 14.77 -2.74 -12.64
CA GLU A 264 15.28 -1.78 -11.66
C GLU A 264 15.18 -2.28 -10.21
N LEU A 265 14.15 -3.05 -9.88
CA LEU A 265 14.04 -3.72 -8.59
C LEU A 265 15.18 -4.73 -8.40
N MET A 266 15.52 -5.53 -9.42
CA MET A 266 16.65 -6.45 -9.35
C MET A 266 17.97 -5.71 -9.09
N ILE A 267 18.20 -4.58 -9.77
CA ILE A 267 19.37 -3.73 -9.54
C ILE A 267 19.38 -3.19 -8.10
N LEU A 268 18.22 -2.74 -7.59
CA LEU A 268 18.07 -2.27 -6.22
C LEU A 268 18.40 -3.36 -5.20
N LEU A 269 17.85 -4.58 -5.36
CA LEU A 269 18.09 -5.70 -4.46
C LEU A 269 19.58 -6.07 -4.41
N ARG A 270 20.27 -6.05 -5.55
CA ARG A 270 21.71 -6.36 -5.66
C ARG A 270 22.61 -5.28 -5.07
N ARG A 271 22.15 -4.03 -5.04
CA ARG A 271 22.92 -2.85 -4.56
C ARG A 271 22.53 -2.40 -3.15
N ALA A 272 21.66 -3.14 -2.48
CA ALA A 272 21.17 -2.83 -1.15
C ALA A 272 22.31 -2.84 -0.12
N LYS A 273 22.38 -1.79 0.71
CA LYS A 273 23.38 -1.64 1.77
C LYS A 273 22.84 -2.12 3.11
N ALA A 274 23.72 -2.40 4.07
CA ALA A 274 23.30 -2.72 5.43
C ALA A 274 22.37 -1.62 5.98
N GLY A 275 21.20 -2.02 6.51
CA GLY A 275 20.17 -1.11 6.99
C GLY A 275 19.16 -0.63 5.94
N ASP A 276 19.33 -0.97 4.65
CA ASP A 276 18.27 -0.81 3.65
C ASP A 276 17.17 -1.86 3.94
N ARG A 277 15.91 -1.42 4.09
CA ARG A 277 14.73 -2.30 4.24
C ARG A 277 14.18 -2.62 2.86
N LEU A 278 14.01 -3.90 2.55
CA LEU A 278 13.66 -4.37 1.21
C LEU A 278 12.24 -4.93 1.10
N ASP A 279 11.48 -4.96 2.19
CA ASP A 279 10.13 -5.54 2.24
C ASP A 279 9.21 -4.96 1.16
N GLU A 280 9.19 -3.64 1.01
CA GLU A 280 8.38 -2.97 -0.03
C GLU A 280 8.80 -3.36 -1.45
N ALA A 281 10.11 -3.51 -1.71
CA ALA A 281 10.59 -3.95 -3.02
C ALA A 281 10.15 -5.38 -3.33
N ILE A 282 10.19 -6.28 -2.33
CA ILE A 282 9.74 -7.67 -2.47
C ILE A 282 8.23 -7.75 -2.64
N LEU A 283 7.47 -6.94 -1.91
CA LEU A 283 6.03 -6.83 -2.11
C LEU A 283 5.70 -6.37 -3.55
N ILE A 284 6.45 -5.43 -4.13
CA ILE A 284 6.26 -5.04 -5.54
C ILE A 284 6.50 -6.19 -6.51
N LEU A 285 7.56 -6.98 -6.29
CA LEU A 285 7.82 -8.17 -7.08
C LEU A 285 6.70 -9.21 -6.94
N LYS A 286 6.14 -9.38 -5.74
CA LYS A 286 4.95 -10.21 -5.50
C LYS A 286 3.76 -9.76 -6.35
N ASP A 287 3.45 -8.46 -6.41
CA ASP A 287 2.33 -7.94 -7.19
C ASP A 287 2.53 -8.08 -8.71
N LEU A 288 3.79 -7.97 -9.17
CA LEU A 288 4.16 -8.24 -10.55
C LEU A 288 4.00 -9.73 -10.91
N GLY A 289 3.97 -10.61 -9.91
CA GLY A 289 3.69 -12.03 -10.08
C GLY A 289 4.65 -12.70 -11.07
N PRO A 290 4.16 -13.48 -12.05
CA PRO A 290 5.03 -14.19 -13.00
C PRO A 290 6.02 -13.30 -13.77
N LEU A 291 5.73 -12.01 -13.97
CA LEU A 291 6.66 -11.07 -14.62
C LEU A 291 7.96 -10.90 -13.82
N ALA A 292 7.91 -11.07 -12.50
CA ALA A 292 9.06 -10.95 -11.61
C ALA A 292 9.91 -12.23 -11.51
N ARG A 293 9.65 -13.26 -12.34
CA ARG A 293 10.48 -14.48 -12.41
C ARG A 293 11.99 -14.22 -12.54
N PRO A 294 12.47 -13.22 -13.32
CA PRO A 294 13.90 -12.90 -13.35
C PRO A 294 14.51 -12.52 -11.99
N ALA A 295 13.70 -12.04 -11.04
CA ALA A 295 14.15 -11.64 -9.71
C ALA A 295 14.23 -12.79 -8.70
N THR A 296 13.71 -13.99 -9.03
CA THR A 296 13.65 -15.15 -8.13
C THR A 296 14.97 -15.42 -7.40
N GLY A 297 16.09 -15.45 -8.12
CA GLY A 297 17.41 -15.72 -7.54
C GLY A 297 17.87 -14.63 -6.56
N ASP A 298 17.51 -13.37 -6.80
CA ASP A 298 17.81 -12.26 -5.90
C ASP A 298 16.96 -12.34 -4.62
N ILE A 299 15.70 -12.75 -4.71
CA ILE A 299 14.82 -12.96 -3.54
C ILE A 299 15.34 -14.13 -2.69
N VAL A 300 15.73 -15.26 -3.30
CA VAL A 300 16.30 -16.41 -2.58
C VAL A 300 17.58 -16.02 -1.84
N ARG A 301 18.49 -15.26 -2.49
CA ARG A 301 19.71 -14.76 -1.82
C ARG A 301 19.35 -13.94 -0.58
N LEU A 302 18.38 -13.04 -0.68
CA LEU A 302 17.96 -12.20 0.44
C LEU A 302 17.28 -12.96 1.57
N LEU A 303 16.52 -14.00 1.24
CA LEU A 303 15.90 -14.90 2.22
C LEU A 303 16.97 -15.63 3.06
N GLU A 304 18.13 -15.93 2.48
CA GLU A 304 19.26 -16.57 3.16
C GLU A 304 20.11 -15.58 3.98
N GLU A 305 19.96 -14.27 3.74
CA GLU A 305 20.61 -13.20 4.49
C GLU A 305 19.71 -12.69 5.63
N SER A 306 20.00 -13.09 6.87
CA SER A 306 19.18 -12.74 8.02
C SER A 306 19.02 -11.22 8.21
N GLY A 307 17.78 -10.79 8.47
CA GLY A 307 17.44 -9.40 8.80
C GLY A 307 17.37 -8.42 7.63
N ARG A 308 17.48 -8.89 6.38
CA ARG A 308 17.33 -8.04 5.17
C ARG A 308 15.89 -7.84 4.72
N VAL A 309 15.08 -8.89 4.87
CA VAL A 309 13.67 -8.95 4.49
C VAL A 309 12.96 -9.87 5.47
N ASP A 310 11.67 -9.62 5.71
CA ASP A 310 10.82 -10.60 6.37
C ASP A 310 10.69 -11.90 5.53
N SER A 311 10.99 -13.04 6.16
CA SER A 311 10.98 -14.34 5.48
C SER A 311 9.60 -14.69 4.92
N GLY A 312 8.52 -14.34 5.63
CA GLY A 312 7.15 -14.58 5.18
C GLY A 312 6.85 -13.81 3.89
N ILE A 313 7.19 -12.52 3.86
CA ILE A 313 7.03 -11.67 2.66
C ILE A 313 7.81 -12.23 1.46
N ALA A 314 9.07 -12.64 1.67
CA ALA A 314 9.90 -13.18 0.60
C ALA A 314 9.37 -14.52 0.05
N ILE A 315 8.94 -15.43 0.93
CA ILE A 315 8.40 -16.73 0.52
C ILE A 315 7.07 -16.57 -0.20
N GLU A 316 6.20 -15.69 0.28
CA GLU A 316 4.92 -15.40 -0.38
C GLU A 316 5.13 -14.77 -1.77
N ALA A 317 6.13 -13.91 -1.92
CA ALA A 317 6.51 -13.36 -3.22
C ALA A 317 6.97 -14.47 -4.18
N LEU A 318 7.83 -15.38 -3.73
CA LEU A 318 8.30 -16.52 -4.54
C LEU A 318 7.13 -17.43 -4.96
N ALA A 319 6.19 -17.71 -4.05
CA ALA A 319 4.98 -18.47 -4.35
C ALA A 319 4.16 -17.79 -5.46
N ARG A 320 3.95 -16.47 -5.35
CA ARG A 320 3.17 -15.69 -6.32
C ARG A 320 3.86 -15.54 -7.69
N ILE A 321 5.19 -15.51 -7.71
CA ILE A 321 5.99 -15.53 -8.94
C ILE A 321 5.85 -16.88 -9.67
N GLY A 322 5.66 -17.97 -8.91
CA GLY A 322 5.40 -19.29 -9.46
C GLY A 322 6.63 -19.95 -10.10
N ASP A 323 7.83 -19.62 -9.62
CA ASP A 323 9.05 -20.32 -10.01
C ASP A 323 9.28 -21.50 -9.06
N THR A 324 8.80 -22.69 -9.45
CA THR A 324 8.83 -23.89 -8.60
C THR A 324 10.24 -24.41 -8.33
N THR A 325 11.25 -23.95 -9.09
CA THR A 325 12.64 -24.41 -8.93
C THR A 325 13.22 -24.05 -7.56
N VAL A 326 12.66 -23.05 -6.87
CA VAL A 326 13.10 -22.62 -5.53
C VAL A 326 12.49 -23.39 -4.37
N ALA A 327 11.57 -24.33 -4.63
CA ALA A 327 10.84 -25.03 -3.57
C ALA A 327 11.77 -25.61 -2.50
N HIS A 328 12.83 -26.30 -2.92
CA HIS A 328 13.84 -26.90 -2.03
C HIS A 328 14.59 -25.87 -1.16
N ARG A 329 14.70 -24.61 -1.59
CA ARG A 329 15.36 -23.53 -0.82
C ARG A 329 14.46 -22.94 0.25
N ILE A 330 13.15 -23.08 0.11
CA ILE A 330 12.14 -22.56 1.04
C ILE A 330 11.82 -23.57 2.15
N LEU A 331 11.90 -24.89 1.87
CA LEU A 331 11.58 -25.95 2.85
C LEU A 331 12.24 -25.81 4.23
N PRO A 332 13.51 -25.37 4.37
CA PRO A 332 14.12 -25.19 5.70
C PRO A 332 13.34 -24.25 6.63
N PHE A 333 12.55 -23.32 6.08
CA PHE A 333 11.73 -22.38 6.84
C PHE A 333 10.49 -23.02 7.48
N LEU A 334 10.20 -24.31 7.24
CA LEU A 334 9.23 -25.09 8.02
C LEU A 334 9.65 -25.28 9.50
N GLN A 335 10.86 -24.87 9.88
CA GLN A 335 11.34 -24.89 11.27
C GLN A 335 11.24 -23.52 11.96
N ASP A 336 10.76 -22.49 11.27
CA ASP A 336 10.69 -21.11 11.77
C ASP A 336 9.42 -20.88 12.64
N THR A 337 8.99 -19.64 12.82
CA THR A 337 7.74 -19.26 13.46
C THR A 337 6.54 -19.89 12.76
N LEU A 338 5.45 -20.13 13.49
CA LEU A 338 4.26 -20.77 12.93
C LEU A 338 3.68 -20.00 11.73
N HIS A 339 3.78 -18.66 11.75
CA HIS A 339 3.44 -17.81 10.62
C HIS A 339 4.23 -18.20 9.36
N VAL A 340 5.57 -18.24 9.45
CA VAL A 340 6.44 -18.58 8.33
C VAL A 340 6.18 -20.01 7.85
N ARG A 341 5.96 -20.98 8.76
CA ARG A 341 5.60 -22.35 8.39
C ARG A 341 4.34 -22.42 7.52
N ALA A 342 3.31 -21.67 7.89
CA ALA A 342 2.05 -21.62 7.14
C ALA A 342 2.27 -21.02 5.74
N VAL A 343 3.09 -19.97 5.62
CA VAL A 343 3.45 -19.37 4.34
C VAL A 343 4.24 -20.37 3.46
N VAL A 344 5.18 -21.12 4.04
CA VAL A 344 5.90 -22.18 3.32
C VAL A 344 4.95 -23.26 2.83
N ALA A 345 4.04 -23.74 3.68
CA ALA A 345 3.06 -24.77 3.31
C ALA A 345 2.18 -24.30 2.14
N GLY A 346 1.64 -23.08 2.22
CA GLY A 346 0.87 -22.48 1.12
C GLY A 346 1.68 -22.31 -0.17
N ALA A 347 2.96 -21.96 -0.07
CA ALA A 347 3.87 -21.91 -1.23
C ALA A 347 4.04 -23.29 -1.88
N MET A 348 4.26 -24.35 -1.07
CA MET A 348 4.42 -25.70 -1.59
C MET A 348 3.14 -26.22 -2.26
N ALA A 349 1.97 -25.93 -1.69
CA ALA A 349 0.68 -26.24 -2.31
C ALA A 349 0.50 -25.51 -3.65
N SER A 350 0.84 -24.21 -3.70
CA SER A 350 0.81 -23.41 -4.93
C SER A 350 1.75 -23.96 -6.02
N PHE A 351 2.87 -24.57 -5.62
CA PHE A 351 3.80 -25.23 -6.54
C PHE A 351 3.40 -26.66 -6.91
N GLY A 352 2.43 -27.26 -6.21
CA GLY A 352 2.11 -28.69 -6.32
C GLY A 352 3.25 -29.59 -5.86
N TYR A 353 4.09 -29.14 -4.92
CA TYR A 353 5.33 -29.81 -4.53
C TYR A 353 5.06 -30.94 -3.50
N GLN A 354 4.69 -32.11 -4.01
CA GLN A 354 4.27 -33.30 -3.24
C GLN A 354 5.28 -33.75 -2.18
N ASP A 355 6.58 -33.67 -2.49
CA ASP A 355 7.66 -34.10 -1.57
C ASP A 355 7.68 -33.29 -0.25
N SER A 356 6.99 -32.14 -0.21
CA SER A 356 6.84 -31.33 1.01
C SER A 356 5.85 -31.91 2.03
N ILE A 357 4.91 -32.78 1.62
CA ILE A 357 3.85 -33.31 2.48
C ILE A 357 4.40 -33.80 3.84
N PRO A 358 5.34 -34.77 3.89
CA PRO A 358 5.84 -35.28 5.17
C PRO A 358 6.53 -34.20 6.03
N LEU A 359 7.07 -33.15 5.40
CA LEU A 359 7.71 -32.05 6.10
C LEU A 359 6.68 -31.09 6.71
N ILE A 360 5.60 -30.78 5.97
CA ILE A 360 4.49 -29.96 6.47
C ILE A 360 3.75 -30.68 7.60
N GLU A 361 3.47 -31.99 7.45
CA GLU A 361 2.87 -32.82 8.50
C GLU A 361 3.69 -32.75 9.80
N LYS A 362 5.01 -32.84 9.69
CA LYS A 362 5.92 -32.75 10.85
C LYS A 362 6.00 -31.35 11.45
N ALA A 363 5.77 -30.30 10.65
CA ALA A 363 5.87 -28.90 11.07
C ALA A 363 4.61 -28.39 11.81
N LEU A 364 3.50 -29.12 11.72
CA LEU A 364 2.27 -28.84 12.44
C LEU A 364 2.51 -28.82 13.96
N PRO A 365 2.00 -27.80 14.69
CA PRO A 365 2.16 -27.73 16.14
C PRO A 365 1.31 -28.79 16.84
N ASN A 366 1.69 -29.22 18.04
CA ASN A 366 0.82 -30.11 18.83
C ASN A 366 -0.53 -29.42 19.09
N ALA A 367 -1.64 -30.11 18.76
CA ALA A 367 -3.01 -29.63 18.90
C ALA A 367 -3.32 -29.08 20.30
N GLU A 368 -2.77 -29.68 21.35
CA GLU A 368 -2.98 -29.26 22.74
C GLU A 368 -2.35 -27.89 23.07
N THR A 369 -1.38 -27.44 22.27
CA THR A 369 -0.61 -26.20 22.50
C THR A 369 -1.14 -25.01 21.70
N VAL A 370 -2.16 -25.21 20.89
CA VAL A 370 -2.70 -24.23 19.95
C VAL A 370 -3.45 -23.12 20.67
N LYS A 371 -3.07 -21.87 20.37
CA LYS A 371 -3.77 -20.68 20.85
C LYS A 371 -4.75 -20.18 19.79
N ALA A 372 -5.78 -19.45 20.20
CA ALA A 372 -6.74 -18.85 19.27
C ALA A 372 -6.09 -17.94 18.22
N ALA A 373 -5.03 -17.22 18.60
CA ALA A 373 -4.26 -16.37 17.68
C ALA A 373 -3.52 -17.16 16.57
N ASP A 374 -3.27 -18.45 16.79
CA ASP A 374 -2.51 -19.32 15.89
C ASP A 374 -3.41 -20.10 14.91
N ALA A 375 -4.72 -20.09 15.15
CA ALA A 375 -5.68 -20.95 14.47
C ALA A 375 -5.66 -20.80 12.94
N HIS A 376 -5.54 -19.56 12.45
CA HIS A 376 -5.50 -19.26 11.01
C HIS A 376 -4.24 -19.83 10.34
N HIS A 377 -3.10 -19.86 11.03
CA HIS A 377 -1.87 -20.43 10.49
C HIS A 377 -1.98 -21.96 10.36
N ILE A 378 -2.60 -22.62 11.35
CA ILE A 378 -2.84 -24.06 11.33
C ILE A 378 -3.82 -24.41 10.22
N TYR A 379 -4.90 -23.66 10.10
CA TYR A 379 -5.85 -23.80 8.99
C TYR A 379 -5.14 -23.71 7.64
N ALA A 380 -4.26 -22.72 7.43
CA ALA A 380 -3.51 -22.58 6.18
C ALA A 380 -2.59 -23.79 5.91
N MET A 381 -1.96 -24.36 6.94
CA MET A 381 -1.15 -25.58 6.79
C MET A 381 -1.99 -26.81 6.45
N LEU A 382 -3.16 -26.97 7.08
CA LEU A 382 -4.09 -28.06 6.78
C LEU A 382 -4.69 -27.92 5.38
N GLN A 383 -5.04 -26.71 4.98
CA GLN A 383 -5.49 -26.40 3.63
C GLN A 383 -4.42 -26.78 2.61
N ALA A 384 -3.16 -26.39 2.85
CA ALA A 384 -2.05 -26.77 1.97
C ALA A 384 -1.88 -28.29 1.85
N LEU A 385 -1.98 -29.03 2.97
CA LEU A 385 -1.95 -30.51 2.96
C LEU A 385 -3.13 -31.10 2.18
N HIS A 386 -4.33 -30.53 2.34
CA HIS A 386 -5.52 -30.94 1.59
C HIS A 386 -5.34 -30.71 0.08
N GLU A 387 -4.89 -29.53 -0.33
CA GLU A 387 -4.63 -29.16 -1.73
C GLU A 387 -3.55 -30.04 -2.37
N LEU A 388 -2.52 -30.41 -1.60
CA LEU A 388 -1.51 -31.38 -2.02
C LEU A 388 -2.05 -32.81 -2.05
N GLY A 389 -3.20 -33.10 -1.45
CA GLY A 389 -3.79 -34.43 -1.41
C GLY A 389 -3.14 -35.36 -0.38
N ALA A 390 -2.63 -34.83 0.73
CA ALA A 390 -2.03 -35.64 1.78
C ALA A 390 -3.05 -36.55 2.46
N GLU A 391 -2.78 -37.86 2.47
CA GLU A 391 -3.69 -38.91 2.97
C GLU A 391 -4.07 -38.72 4.44
N LYS A 392 -3.17 -38.16 5.26
CA LYS A 392 -3.41 -37.97 6.69
C LYS A 392 -4.17 -36.69 7.02
N THR A 393 -4.50 -35.86 6.04
CA THR A 393 -5.20 -34.59 6.27
C THR A 393 -6.50 -34.77 7.07
N PRO A 394 -7.41 -35.73 6.74
CA PRO A 394 -8.62 -35.93 7.52
C PRO A 394 -8.34 -36.29 8.98
N ARG A 395 -7.26 -37.01 9.27
CA ARG A 395 -6.86 -37.33 10.64
C ARG A 395 -6.43 -36.07 11.39
N PHE A 396 -5.51 -35.29 10.84
CA PHE A 396 -5.06 -34.04 11.48
C PHE A 396 -6.22 -33.07 11.68
N THR A 397 -7.09 -32.91 10.68
CA THR A 397 -8.28 -32.07 10.78
C THR A 397 -9.17 -32.47 11.94
N ARG A 398 -9.45 -33.78 12.15
CA ARG A 398 -10.22 -34.25 13.31
C ARG A 398 -9.56 -33.87 14.63
N ASP A 399 -8.24 -34.03 14.74
CA ASP A 399 -7.49 -33.70 15.95
C ASP A 399 -7.63 -32.20 16.28
N TYR A 400 -7.52 -31.31 15.28
CA TYR A 400 -7.65 -29.87 15.48
C TYR A 400 -9.08 -29.38 15.70
N LEU A 401 -10.10 -30.06 15.16
CA LEU A 401 -11.52 -29.75 15.44
C LEU A 401 -11.91 -30.01 16.89
N GLN A 402 -11.16 -30.84 17.62
CA GLN A 402 -11.37 -31.02 19.07
C GLN A 402 -10.80 -29.86 19.89
N VAL A 403 -9.98 -29.00 19.30
CA VAL A 403 -9.30 -27.90 20.01
C VAL A 403 -10.24 -26.69 20.14
N PRO A 404 -10.55 -26.22 21.36
CA PRO A 404 -11.45 -25.07 21.56
C PRO A 404 -11.02 -23.80 20.81
N ALA A 405 -9.70 -23.59 20.66
CA ALA A 405 -9.14 -22.46 19.92
C ALA A 405 -9.51 -22.44 18.42
N MET A 406 -9.81 -23.60 17.84
CA MET A 406 -10.14 -23.75 16.41
C MET A 406 -11.63 -23.65 16.12
N ARG A 407 -12.49 -23.49 17.14
CA ARG A 407 -13.96 -23.56 17.00
C ARG A 407 -14.53 -22.66 15.92
N HIS A 408 -13.97 -21.47 15.76
CA HIS A 408 -14.42 -20.47 14.77
C HIS A 408 -14.07 -20.82 13.32
N LEU A 409 -13.27 -21.87 13.09
CA LEU A 409 -12.86 -22.35 11.77
C LEU A 409 -13.46 -23.73 11.43
N HIS A 410 -14.40 -24.25 12.23
CA HIS A 410 -14.99 -25.58 12.02
C HIS A 410 -15.57 -25.75 10.62
N ASP A 411 -16.40 -24.80 10.19
CA ASP A 411 -17.07 -24.83 8.89
C ASP A 411 -16.06 -24.80 7.72
N LEU A 412 -14.89 -24.20 7.92
CA LEU A 412 -13.83 -24.15 6.91
C LEU A 412 -13.01 -25.45 6.86
N LEU A 413 -12.95 -26.19 7.97
CA LEU A 413 -12.19 -27.43 8.10
C LEU A 413 -13.01 -28.69 7.75
N GLU A 414 -14.34 -28.61 7.83
CA GLU A 414 -15.24 -29.73 7.51
C GLU A 414 -14.97 -30.35 6.13
N PRO A 415 -14.74 -29.57 5.04
CA PRO A 415 -14.41 -30.15 3.73
C PRO A 415 -13.12 -30.99 3.70
N PHE A 416 -12.22 -30.83 4.69
CA PHE A 416 -10.97 -31.58 4.75
C PHE A 416 -11.13 -32.96 5.40
N LEU A 417 -12.31 -33.27 5.94
CA LEU A 417 -12.64 -34.57 6.53
C LEU A 417 -13.06 -35.61 5.49
N ASP A 418 -13.60 -35.13 4.37
CA ASP A 418 -13.99 -35.95 3.24
C ASP A 418 -12.73 -36.33 2.48
N GLY A 419 -12.11 -37.43 2.92
CA GLY A 419 -11.13 -38.12 2.10
C GLY A 419 -11.76 -38.42 0.75
N ARG A 420 -11.03 -38.19 -0.34
CA ARG A 420 -11.45 -38.65 -1.66
C ARG A 420 -11.70 -40.16 -1.62
N ASP A 421 -12.95 -40.57 -1.47
CA ASP A 421 -13.48 -41.75 -2.15
C ASP A 421 -13.56 -41.40 -3.65
N MET A 422 -12.39 -41.28 -4.27
CA MET A 422 -12.27 -41.20 -5.73
C MET A 422 -11.71 -42.56 -6.17
N GLU A 423 -12.64 -43.49 -6.41
CA GLU A 423 -12.42 -44.76 -7.10
C GLU A 423 -11.75 -44.57 -8.48
#